data_AF-A0A3N4MJL1-F1
#
_entry.id   AF-A0A3N4MJL1-F1
#
_cell.length_a   1.000
_cell.length_b   1.000
_cell.length_c   1.000
_cell.angle_alpha   90.00
_cell.angle_beta   90.00
_cell.angle_gamma   90.00
#
_symmetry.space_group_name_H-M   'P 1'
#
loop_
_entity.id
_entity.type
_entity.pdbx_description
1 polymer ?
#
loop_
_entity_poly.entity_id
_entity_poly.type
_entity_poly.pdbx_seq_one_letter_code
_entity_poly.pdbx_strand_id
1 'polypeptide(L)'
;MRRSRLSQYKQNKLIELFIAGVTARTAAQLAGVNKNTAAYCFHRLRVLIFHNSPHPEMFDGGVEVDESCFGGQRKGKRGCGAAGKVAVFGLLKRNGKVYTVAVPNTLLPVIR
;
A
#
# COMPACT_ATOMS: atom_id res chain seq x y z
N MET A 1 8.59 -14.98 -12.18
CA MET A 1 9.94 -14.43 -12.41
C MET A 1 10.78 -15.41 -13.25
N ARG A 2 10.46 -15.57 -14.54
CA ARG A 2 10.99 -16.65 -15.40
C ARG A 2 12.51 -16.64 -15.65
N ARG A 3 13.25 -15.60 -15.22
CA ARG A 3 14.72 -15.46 -15.41
C ARG A 3 15.47 -15.13 -14.11
N SER A 4 14.87 -15.35 -12.95
CA SER A 4 15.56 -15.14 -11.69
C SER A 4 16.63 -16.21 -11.48
N ARG A 5 17.85 -15.80 -11.10
CA ARG A 5 18.92 -16.71 -10.67
C ARG A 5 18.70 -17.28 -9.25
N LEU A 6 17.63 -16.88 -8.57
CA LEU A 6 17.25 -17.42 -7.26
C LEU A 6 16.63 -18.81 -7.41
N SER A 7 16.92 -19.70 -6.46
CA SER A 7 16.25 -21.00 -6.36
C SER A 7 14.74 -20.83 -6.21
N GLN A 8 13.98 -21.84 -6.67
CA GLN A 8 12.52 -21.82 -6.59
C GLN A 8 12.04 -21.63 -5.14
N TYR A 9 12.70 -22.28 -4.18
CA TYR A 9 12.43 -22.11 -2.75
C TYR A 9 12.52 -20.64 -2.30
N LYS A 10 13.61 -19.95 -2.65
CA LYS A 10 13.78 -18.53 -2.29
C LYS A 10 12.77 -17.63 -2.99
N GLN A 11 12.41 -17.93 -4.24
CA GLN A 11 11.36 -17.19 -4.95
C GLN A 11 10.00 -17.33 -4.26
N ASN A 12 9.59 -18.57 -3.94
CA ASN A 12 8.33 -18.83 -3.25
C ASN A 12 8.31 -18.16 -1.88
N LYS A 13 9.42 -18.22 -1.12
CA LYS A 13 9.50 -17.57 0.19
C LYS A 13 9.38 -16.05 0.10
N LEU A 14 10.01 -15.42 -0.89
CA LEU A 14 9.86 -13.99 -1.13
C LEU A 14 8.43 -13.61 -1.52
N ILE A 15 7.72 -14.45 -2.27
CA ILE A 15 6.30 -14.21 -2.62
C ILE A 15 5.42 -14.32 -1.37
N GLU A 16 5.60 -15.35 -0.55
CA GLU A 16 4.89 -15.53 0.72
C GLU A 16 5.07 -14.31 1.64
N LEU A 17 6.31 -13.86 1.81
CA LEU A 17 6.64 -12.69 2.63
C LEU A 17 6.09 -11.38 2.05
N PHE A 18 6.03 -11.26 0.72
CA PHE A 18 5.39 -10.13 0.06
C PHE A 18 3.89 -10.08 0.35
N ILE A 19 3.19 -11.22 0.25
CA ILE A 19 1.75 -11.35 0.57
C ILE A 19 1.49 -11.03 2.04
N ALA A 20 2.37 -11.49 2.95
CA ALA A 20 2.28 -11.21 4.38
C ALA A 20 2.63 -9.74 4.76
N GLY A 21 2.89 -8.86 3.80
CA GLY A 21 3.17 -7.43 4.06
C GLY A 21 4.51 -7.17 4.75
N VAL A 22 5.42 -8.15 4.78
CA VAL A 22 6.73 -8.02 5.41
C VAL A 22 7.56 -6.97 4.67
N THR A 23 8.42 -6.22 5.37
CA THR A 23 9.30 -5.26 4.69
C THR A 23 10.37 -5.99 3.87
N ALA A 24 10.81 -5.41 2.74
CA ALA A 24 11.86 -6.01 1.91
C ALA A 24 13.18 -6.27 2.67
N ARG A 25 13.49 -5.44 3.68
CA ARG A 25 14.66 -5.63 4.54
C ARG A 25 14.54 -6.92 5.36
N THR A 26 13.45 -7.08 6.09
CA THR A 26 13.19 -8.28 6.89
C THR A 26 13.07 -9.51 6.01
N ALA A 27 12.40 -9.39 4.86
CA ALA A 27 12.26 -10.49 3.92
C ALA A 27 13.60 -10.96 3.36
N ALA A 28 14.56 -10.05 3.14
CA ALA A 28 15.90 -10.41 2.71
C ALA A 28 16.65 -11.26 3.75
N GLN A 29 16.52 -10.92 5.03
CA GLN A 29 17.10 -11.68 6.14
C GLN A 29 16.45 -13.07 6.23
N LEU A 30 15.11 -13.14 6.18
CA LEU A 30 14.37 -14.39 6.29
C LEU A 30 14.57 -15.33 5.10
N ALA A 31 14.70 -14.79 3.88
CA ALA A 31 14.91 -15.57 2.66
C ALA A 31 16.40 -15.84 2.35
N GLY A 32 17.33 -15.28 3.13
CA GLY A 32 18.77 -15.42 2.91
C GLY A 32 19.21 -14.86 1.55
N VAL A 33 18.77 -13.64 1.21
CA VAL A 33 19.13 -12.92 -0.03
C VAL A 33 19.63 -11.51 0.29
N ASN A 34 20.27 -10.86 -0.69
CA ASN A 34 20.64 -9.46 -0.54
C ASN A 34 19.38 -8.57 -0.44
N LYS A 35 19.43 -7.53 0.41
CA LYS A 35 18.33 -6.57 0.59
C LYS A 35 17.84 -5.94 -0.74
N ASN A 36 18.76 -5.65 -1.65
CA ASN A 36 18.45 -5.05 -2.94
C ASN A 36 17.72 -6.05 -3.84
N THR A 37 18.07 -7.34 -3.73
CA THR A 37 17.37 -8.43 -4.43
C THR A 37 15.93 -8.56 -3.94
N ALA A 38 15.70 -8.58 -2.62
CA ALA A 38 14.34 -8.64 -2.07
C ALA A 38 13.51 -7.41 -2.47
N ALA A 39 14.08 -6.21 -2.37
CA ALA A 39 13.43 -4.97 -2.78
C ALA A 39 13.06 -4.98 -4.27
N TYR A 40 13.99 -5.43 -5.12
CA TYR A 40 13.75 -5.59 -6.55
C TYR A 40 12.65 -6.61 -6.85
N CYS A 41 12.67 -7.78 -6.19
CA CYS A 41 11.62 -8.79 -6.32
C CYS A 41 10.24 -8.22 -5.94
N PHE A 42 10.14 -7.50 -4.82
CA PHE A 42 8.88 -6.92 -4.36
C PHE A 42 8.36 -5.85 -5.32
N HIS A 43 9.23 -5.00 -5.84
CA HIS A 43 8.85 -4.04 -6.86
C HIS A 43 8.33 -4.73 -8.12
N ARG A 44 9.03 -5.77 -8.61
CA ARG A 44 8.59 -6.56 -9.77
C ARG A 44 7.24 -7.24 -9.54
N LEU A 45 6.98 -7.74 -8.33
CA LEU A 45 5.68 -8.31 -7.98
C LEU A 45 4.57 -7.25 -8.06
N ARG A 46 4.79 -6.04 -7.54
CA ARG A 46 3.83 -4.92 -7.66
C ARG A 46 3.55 -4.54 -9.10
N VAL A 47 4.58 -4.44 -9.93
CA VAL A 47 4.43 -4.14 -11.37
C VAL A 47 3.64 -5.24 -12.08
N LEU A 48 3.92 -6.52 -11.77
CA LEU A 48 3.15 -7.64 -12.32
C LEU A 48 1.69 -7.60 -11.88
N ILE A 49 1.42 -7.32 -10.60
CA ILE A 49 0.05 -7.15 -10.10
C ILE A 49 -0.64 -6.01 -10.84
N PHE A 50 0.01 -4.85 -11.00
CA PHE A 50 -0.54 -3.71 -11.72
C PHE A 50 -0.91 -4.03 -13.18
N HIS A 51 -0.07 -4.79 -13.89
CA HIS A 51 -0.36 -5.18 -15.28
C HIS A 51 -1.38 -6.31 -15.41
N ASN A 52 -1.56 -7.15 -14.37
CA ASN A 52 -2.46 -8.30 -14.41
C ASN A 52 -3.76 -8.06 -13.61
N SER A 53 -3.85 -6.98 -12.85
CA SER A 53 -5.12 -6.55 -12.28
C SER A 53 -6.00 -6.14 -13.45
N PRO A 54 -7.14 -6.80 -13.70
CA PRO A 54 -8.11 -6.28 -14.63
C PRO A 54 -8.40 -4.86 -14.17
N HIS A 55 -8.22 -3.87 -15.04
CA HIS A 55 -8.71 -2.53 -14.76
C HIS A 55 -10.20 -2.70 -14.44
N PRO A 56 -10.67 -2.46 -13.20
CA PRO A 56 -12.09 -2.45 -12.93
C PRO A 56 -12.59 -1.16 -13.59
N GLU A 57 -12.82 -1.24 -14.89
CA GLU A 57 -13.63 -0.26 -15.56
C GLU A 57 -15.04 -0.41 -15.02
N MET A 58 -15.53 0.71 -14.49
CA MET A 58 -16.79 0.91 -13.78
C MET A 58 -16.80 0.39 -12.34
N PHE A 59 -16.69 1.34 -11.40
CA PHE A 59 -17.44 1.23 -10.15
C PHE A 59 -18.92 1.03 -10.51
N ASP A 60 -19.35 -0.23 -10.55
CA ASP A 60 -20.75 -0.60 -10.39
C ASP A 60 -20.85 -1.34 -9.05
N GLY A 61 -21.74 -0.85 -8.19
CA GLY A 61 -21.79 -1.23 -6.76
C GLY A 61 -21.13 -0.22 -5.80
N GLY A 62 -21.00 -0.60 -4.53
CA GLY A 62 -20.48 0.24 -3.45
C GLY A 62 -19.01 0.62 -3.66
N VAL A 63 -18.69 1.90 -3.50
CA VAL A 63 -17.32 2.43 -3.59
C VAL A 63 -16.70 2.45 -2.20
N GLU A 64 -15.54 1.80 -2.02
CA GLU A 64 -14.74 1.95 -0.81
C GLU A 64 -14.00 3.30 -0.87
N VAL A 65 -14.18 4.11 0.18
CA VAL A 65 -13.55 5.42 0.31
C VAL A 65 -12.56 5.35 1.47
N ASP A 66 -11.28 5.57 1.18
CA ASP A 66 -10.24 5.58 2.21
C ASP A 66 -10.11 6.96 2.86
N GLU A 67 -10.11 6.97 4.20
CA GLU A 67 -9.75 8.15 5.00
C GLU A 67 -8.24 8.16 5.28
N SER A 68 -7.56 9.23 4.88
CA SER A 68 -6.15 9.48 5.21
C SER A 68 -6.00 10.79 5.98
N CYS A 69 -5.45 10.73 7.19
CA CYS A 69 -5.23 11.92 8.01
C CYS A 69 -3.78 12.42 7.92
N PHE A 70 -3.58 13.58 7.31
CA PHE A 70 -2.28 14.22 7.09
C PHE A 70 -2.00 15.33 8.11
N GLY A 71 -0.72 15.64 8.37
CA GLY A 71 -0.31 16.71 9.29
C GLY A 71 -0.20 16.26 10.75
N GLY A 72 -0.28 17.22 11.69
CA GLY A 72 -0.06 16.97 13.12
C GLY A 72 1.41 16.78 13.48
N GLN A 73 2.28 17.69 13.02
CA GLN A 73 3.73 17.66 13.24
C GLN A 73 4.09 18.01 14.71
N ARG A 74 3.67 17.19 15.68
CA ARG A 74 3.90 17.43 17.12
C ARG A 74 4.07 16.11 17.87
N LYS A 75 4.81 16.12 18.98
CA LYS A 75 4.83 15.00 19.93
C LYS A 75 3.48 14.96 20.68
N GLY A 76 2.83 13.80 20.75
CA GLY A 76 1.51 13.64 21.39
C GLY A 76 0.74 12.40 20.87
N LYS A 77 -0.59 12.38 21.09
CA LYS A 77 -1.49 11.30 20.62
C LYS A 77 -1.24 10.98 19.14
N ARG A 78 -1.14 9.69 18.80
CA ARG A 78 -0.91 9.17 17.44
C ARG A 78 -2.23 8.68 16.82
N GLY A 79 -2.23 8.40 15.53
CA GLY A 79 -3.43 7.98 14.79
C GLY A 79 -4.29 9.15 14.30
N CYS A 80 -5.47 8.87 13.74
CA CYS A 80 -6.33 9.86 13.08
C CYS A 80 -6.90 10.93 14.03
N GLY A 81 -7.07 10.62 15.32
CA GLY A 81 -7.58 11.55 16.35
C GLY A 81 -6.55 12.53 16.94
N ALA A 82 -5.42 12.76 16.27
CA ALA A 82 -4.40 13.69 16.76
C ALA A 82 -4.71 15.14 16.35
N ALA A 83 -4.54 16.10 17.26
CA ALA A 83 -4.84 17.51 17.01
C ALA A 83 -3.98 18.08 15.87
N GLY A 84 -4.60 18.89 15.01
CA GLY A 84 -3.95 19.53 13.86
C GLY A 84 -3.68 18.58 12.68
N LYS A 85 -4.36 17.43 12.64
CA LYS A 85 -4.47 16.60 11.43
C LYS A 85 -5.63 17.07 10.56
N VAL A 86 -5.43 16.97 9.25
CA VAL A 86 -6.44 17.22 8.23
C VAL A 86 -6.81 15.86 7.65
N ALA A 87 -8.07 15.47 7.81
CA ALA A 87 -8.62 14.30 7.14
C ALA A 87 -8.80 14.61 5.66
N VAL A 88 -8.38 13.67 4.83
CA VAL A 88 -8.46 13.73 3.38
C VAL A 88 -9.09 12.44 2.93
N PHE A 89 -10.21 12.54 2.22
CA PHE A 89 -10.78 11.38 1.54
C PHE A 89 -10.20 11.28 0.15
N GLY A 90 -9.67 10.09 -0.17
CA GLY A 90 -9.17 9.76 -1.49
C GLY A 90 -10.21 8.98 -2.27
N LEU A 91 -10.63 9.51 -3.41
CA LEU A 91 -11.36 8.75 -4.42
C LEU A 91 -10.40 8.46 -5.58
N LEU A 92 -10.18 7.19 -5.86
CA LEU A 92 -9.40 6.80 -7.03
C LEU A 92 -10.19 7.13 -8.30
N LYS A 93 -9.73 8.10 -9.10
CA LYS A 93 -10.29 8.37 -10.43
C LYS A 93 -9.48 7.63 -11.51
N ARG A 94 -10.15 7.33 -12.62
CA ARG A 94 -9.63 6.68 -13.82
C ARG A 94 -8.33 7.34 -14.31
N ASN A 95 -7.50 6.54 -14.99
CA ASN A 95 -6.17 6.88 -15.55
C ASN A 95 -5.06 7.08 -14.50
N GLY A 96 -5.14 6.36 -13.37
CA GLY A 96 -4.10 6.40 -12.33
C GLY A 96 -4.02 7.72 -11.57
N LYS A 97 -5.10 8.52 -11.58
CA LYS A 97 -5.16 9.82 -10.88
C LYS A 97 -6.07 9.72 -9.66
N VAL A 98 -5.52 9.86 -8.46
CA VAL A 98 -6.33 9.95 -7.23
C VAL A 98 -6.82 11.39 -7.08
N TYR A 99 -8.11 11.57 -6.85
CA TYR A 99 -8.70 12.86 -6.49
C TYR A 99 -8.89 12.85 -5.00
N THR A 100 -8.32 13.84 -4.33
CA THR A 100 -8.39 13.97 -2.89
C THR A 100 -9.15 15.24 -2.55
N VAL A 101 -10.04 15.16 -1.57
CA VAL A 101 -10.73 16.32 -1.02
C VAL A 101 -10.36 16.41 0.45
N ALA A 102 -9.71 17.52 0.82
CA ALA A 102 -9.53 17.86 2.22
C ALA A 102 -10.88 18.22 2.80
N VAL A 103 -11.30 17.54 3.86
CA VAL A 103 -12.58 17.83 4.50
C VAL A 103 -12.35 18.84 5.62
N PRO A 104 -12.98 20.02 5.57
CA PRO A 104 -12.90 20.97 6.67
C PRO A 104 -13.63 20.37 7.89
N ASN A 105 -12.94 20.30 9.04
CA ASN A 105 -13.45 19.82 10.33
C ASN A 105 -14.03 18.39 10.35
N THR A 106 -13.19 17.38 10.60
CA THR A 106 -13.64 16.03 10.99
C THR A 106 -13.62 15.87 12.51
N LEU A 107 -14.61 16.48 13.19
CA LEU A 107 -14.83 16.26 14.63
C LEU A 107 -15.62 14.98 14.94
N LEU A 108 -15.98 14.19 13.93
CA LEU A 108 -16.77 12.97 14.11
C LEU A 108 -16.08 11.80 13.39
N PRO A 109 -15.92 10.64 14.04
CA PRO A 109 -15.62 9.42 13.32
C PRO A 109 -16.85 9.10 12.47
N VAL A 110 -16.74 9.23 11.16
CA VAL A 110 -17.76 8.69 10.25
C VAL A 110 -17.49 7.21 10.11
N ILE A 111 -17.83 6.47 11.17
CA ILE A 111 -18.01 5.02 11.11
C ILE A 111 -19.52 4.80 11.11
N ARG A 112 -20.05 4.29 10.01
CA ARG A 112 -21.31 3.54 9.97
C ARG A 112 -21.01 2.17 9.40
#